data_AF-A0A2V8T754-F1
#
_entry.id   AF-A0A2V8T754-F1
#
_cell.length_a   1.000
_cell.length_b   1.000
_cell.length_c   1.000
_cell.angle_alpha   90.00
_cell.angle_beta   90.00
_cell.angle_gamma   90.00
#
_symmetry.space_group_name_H-M   'P 1'
#
loop_
_entity.id
_entity.type
_entity.pdbx_description
1 polymer ?
#
loop_
_entity_poly.entity_id
_entity_poly.type
_entity_poly.pdbx_seq_one_letter_code
_entity_poly.pdbx_strand_id
1 'polypeptide(L)'
;MRTPWKAVAAAAILLIAAFAYVSLFSRFSAPDDEGYSVSMTRLVSEGQPLYAGDFAIYGPFPYLSKAGVLRVLGLPVTHETSRLIVLAIWILSSLLLAAALWYLTSSRIVTLAGLLLTAWHLRELRHEPGH
;
A
#
# COMPACT_ATOMS: atom_id res chain seq x y z
N MET A 1 -16.84 -29.72 -16.75
CA MET A 1 -17.26 -28.38 -16.27
C MET A 1 -16.14 -27.39 -16.54
N ARG A 2 -16.38 -26.29 -17.24
CA ARG A 2 -15.36 -25.25 -17.48
C ARG A 2 -15.20 -24.43 -16.20
N THR A 3 -14.02 -24.42 -15.60
CA THR A 3 -13.74 -23.60 -14.41
C THR A 3 -13.98 -22.11 -14.74
N PRO A 4 -14.81 -21.39 -13.98
CA PRO A 4 -15.12 -20.00 -14.25
C PRO A 4 -13.98 -19.08 -13.79
N TRP A 5 -12.89 -19.05 -14.56
CA TRP A 5 -11.65 -18.33 -14.20
C TRP A 5 -11.84 -16.85 -13.88
N LYS A 6 -12.84 -16.18 -14.49
CA LYS A 6 -13.17 -14.79 -14.15
C LYS A 6 -13.67 -14.66 -12.71
N ALA A 7 -14.54 -15.57 -12.27
CA ALA A 7 -15.04 -15.60 -10.90
C ALA A 7 -13.92 -15.95 -9.92
N VAL A 8 -13.03 -16.88 -10.28
CA VAL A 8 -11.85 -17.22 -9.47
C VAL A 8 -10.92 -16.01 -9.31
N ALA A 9 -10.63 -15.30 -10.39
CA ALA A 9 -9.79 -14.10 -10.34
C ALA A 9 -10.44 -12.99 -9.51
N ALA A 10 -11.74 -12.72 -9.71
CA ALA A 10 -12.47 -11.73 -8.92
C ALA A 10 -12.47 -12.08 -7.42
N ALA A 11 -12.73 -13.35 -7.08
CA ALA A 11 -12.68 -13.82 -5.70
C ALA A 11 -11.28 -13.67 -5.09
N ALA A 12 -10.23 -13.98 -5.84
CA ALA A 12 -8.86 -13.79 -5.38
C ALA A 12 -8.51 -12.31 -5.14
N ILE A 13 -8.94 -11.40 -6.03
CA ILE A 13 -8.75 -9.95 -5.87
C ILE A 13 -9.46 -9.45 -4.61
N LEU A 14 -10.72 -9.86 -4.40
CA LEU A 14 -11.48 -9.50 -3.20
C LEU A 14 -10.82 -10.06 -1.93
N LEU A 15 -10.33 -11.29 -1.98
CA LEU A 15 -9.66 -11.92 -0.85
C LEU A 15 -8.38 -11.17 -0.47
N ILE A 16 -7.52 -10.81 -1.43
CA ILE A 16 -6.29 -10.06 -1.12
C ILE A 16 -6.60 -8.65 -0.63
N ALA A 17 -7.64 -7.99 -1.16
CA ALA A 17 -8.06 -6.67 -0.72
C ALA A 17 -8.58 -6.70 0.72
N ALA A 18 -9.41 -7.69 1.05
CA ALA A 18 -9.89 -7.91 2.41
C ALA A 18 -8.74 -8.26 3.37
N PHE A 19 -7.82 -9.13 2.95
CA PHE A 19 -6.64 -9.49 3.73
C PHE A 19 -5.74 -8.29 4.02
N ALA A 20 -5.44 -7.46 3.02
CA ALA A 20 -4.63 -6.26 3.18
C ALA A 20 -5.34 -5.23 4.07
N TYR A 21 -6.64 -5.00 3.87
CA TYR A 21 -7.44 -4.09 4.69
C TYR A 21 -7.43 -4.51 6.17
N VAL A 22 -7.79 -5.76 6.47
CA VAL A 22 -7.79 -6.26 7.86
C VAL A 22 -6.37 -6.20 8.45
N SER A 23 -5.34 -6.48 7.66
CA SER A 23 -3.95 -6.40 8.13
C SER A 23 -3.52 -4.98 8.54
N LEU A 24 -3.95 -3.96 7.78
CA LEU A 24 -3.58 -2.56 8.00
C LEU A 24 -4.43 -1.86 9.06
N PHE A 25 -5.71 -2.22 9.18
CA PHE A 25 -6.65 -1.49 10.03
C PHE A 25 -6.98 -2.18 11.35
N SER A 26 -6.57 -3.44 11.56
CA SER A 26 -6.86 -4.18 12.79
C SER A 26 -5.64 -4.44 13.68
N ARG A 27 -4.48 -3.87 13.35
CA ARG A 27 -3.25 -4.04 14.12
C ARG A 27 -2.67 -2.69 14.52
N PHE A 28 -2.09 -2.67 15.71
CA PHE A 28 -1.25 -1.61 16.22
C PHE A 28 0.11 -2.24 16.56
N SER A 29 1.19 -1.71 15.99
CA SER A 29 2.56 -2.11 16.32
C SER A 29 3.07 -1.19 17.43
N ALA A 30 3.77 -1.71 18.44
CA ALA A 30 4.27 -0.90 19.55
C ALA A 30 5.57 -0.12 19.21
N PRO A 31 6.53 -0.69 18.47
CA PRO A 31 7.46 0.11 17.68
C PRO A 31 6.75 0.50 16.39
N ASP A 32 6.45 1.79 16.20
CA ASP A 32 5.71 2.24 15.03
C ASP A 32 6.25 3.57 14.48
N ASP A 33 6.99 3.47 13.38
CA ASP A 33 7.46 4.60 12.59
C ASP A 33 6.33 5.23 11.74
N GLU A 34 5.12 4.66 11.75
CA GLU A 34 3.93 5.26 11.10
C GLU A 34 3.64 6.66 11.67
N GLY A 35 3.70 6.83 13.00
CA GLY A 35 3.47 8.13 13.63
C GLY A 35 4.48 9.20 13.20
N TYR A 36 5.74 8.81 13.07
CA TYR A 36 6.80 9.66 12.53
C TYR A 36 6.50 10.03 11.06
N SER A 37 6.17 9.04 10.24
CA SER A 37 5.85 9.22 8.82
C SER A 37 4.65 10.14 8.58
N VAL A 38 3.57 9.97 9.34
CA VAL A 38 2.36 10.81 9.27
C VAL A 38 2.68 12.23 9.71
N SER A 39 3.41 12.40 10.81
CA SER A 39 3.80 13.72 11.33
C SER A 39 4.67 14.47 10.33
N MET A 40 5.66 13.80 9.73
CA MET A 40 6.54 14.40 8.75
C MET A 40 5.81 14.76 7.45
N THR A 41 4.89 13.89 7.01
CA THR A 41 4.02 14.17 5.86
C THR A 41 3.14 15.40 6.12
N ARG A 42 2.62 15.56 7.35
CA ARG A 42 1.83 16.73 7.73
C ARG A 42 2.66 18.01 7.72
N LEU A 43 3.84 18.01 8.35
CA LEU A 43 4.75 19.16 8.37
C LEU A 43 5.08 19.64 6.96
N VAL A 44 5.47 18.72 6.08
CA VAL A 44 5.79 19.05 4.68
C VAL A 44 4.56 19.56 3.93
N SER A 45 3.36 18.99 4.19
CA SER A 45 2.12 19.44 3.57
C SER A 45 1.72 20.87 3.96
N GLU A 46 2.14 21.32 5.14
CA GLU A 46 1.93 22.67 5.68
C GLU A 46 3.04 23.65 5.24
N GLY A 47 4.01 23.19 4.44
CA GLY A 47 5.12 24.01 3.94
C GLY A 47 6.28 24.16 4.93
N GLN A 48 6.32 23.36 6.00
CA GLN A 48 7.44 23.37 6.94
C GLN A 48 8.69 22.75 6.31
N PRO A 49 9.89 23.31 6.57
CA PRO A 49 11.13 22.79 6.07
C PRO A 49 11.51 21.45 6.74
N LEU A 50 11.77 20.43 5.92
CA LEU A 50 12.10 19.08 6.37
C LEU A 50 13.41 19.00 7.21
N TYR A 51 14.35 19.91 6.97
CA TYR A 51 15.72 19.85 7.53
C TYR A 51 16.05 20.97 8.53
N ALA A 52 15.04 21.64 9.11
CA ALA A 52 15.27 22.82 9.95
C ALA A 52 15.37 22.54 11.47
N GLY A 53 15.20 21.29 11.92
CA GLY A 53 15.26 20.97 13.35
C GLY A 53 14.86 19.54 13.72
N ASP A 54 14.08 18.86 12.87
CA ASP A 54 13.64 17.49 13.11
C ASP A 54 14.58 16.47 12.44
N PHE A 55 14.73 15.30 13.08
CA PHE A 55 15.52 14.19 12.56
C PHE A 55 14.84 13.61 11.30
N ALA A 56 15.25 14.05 10.11
CA ALA A 56 14.79 13.52 8.83
C ALA A 56 15.69 12.35 8.38
N ILE A 57 15.23 11.12 8.60
CA ILE A 57 15.98 9.89 8.21
C ILE A 57 16.01 9.72 6.68
N TYR A 58 14.94 10.17 6.01
CA TYR A 58 14.72 10.01 4.58
C TYR A 58 14.74 11.33 3.83
N GLY A 59 14.92 11.25 2.51
CA GLY A 59 14.72 12.37 1.60
C GLY A 59 13.27 12.88 1.58
N PRO A 60 12.98 14.01 0.92
CA PRO A 60 11.65 14.63 0.94
C PRO A 60 10.60 13.88 0.11
N PHE A 61 11.03 13.03 -0.82
CA PHE A 61 10.16 12.40 -1.80
C PHE A 61 9.01 11.55 -1.20
N PRO A 62 9.24 10.66 -0.21
CA PRO A 62 8.16 9.87 0.38
C PRO A 62 7.07 10.74 1.00
N TYR A 63 7.45 11.80 1.71
CA TYR A 63 6.49 12.72 2.36
C TYR A 63 5.74 13.57 1.34
N LEU A 64 6.46 14.14 0.36
CA LEU A 64 5.86 14.97 -0.69
C LEU A 64 4.90 14.19 -1.58
N SER A 65 5.25 12.97 -1.94
CA SER A 65 4.38 12.12 -2.78
C SER A 65 3.09 11.76 -2.05
N LYS A 66 3.15 11.35 -0.77
CA LYS A 66 1.97 11.10 0.07
C LYS A 66 1.12 12.36 0.24
N ALA A 67 1.73 13.49 0.61
CA ALA A 67 1.03 14.77 0.76
C ALA A 67 0.36 15.21 -0.54
N GLY A 68 1.04 15.05 -1.68
CA GLY A 68 0.52 15.37 -3.01
C GLY A 68 -0.71 14.54 -3.37
N VAL A 69 -0.66 13.22 -3.16
CA VAL A 69 -1.79 12.31 -3.40
C VAL A 69 -2.99 12.70 -2.53
N LEU A 70 -2.79 12.89 -1.23
CA LEU A 70 -3.87 13.26 -0.31
C LEU A 70 -4.48 14.63 -0.66
N ARG A 71 -3.64 15.59 -1.03
CA ARG A 71 -4.08 16.92 -1.47
C ARG A 71 -4.94 16.85 -2.74
N VAL A 72 -4.53 16.07 -3.74
CA VAL A 72 -5.31 15.87 -4.98
C VAL A 72 -6.66 15.23 -4.68
N LEU A 73 -6.71 14.31 -3.72
CA LEU A 73 -7.95 13.64 -3.29
C LEU A 73 -8.80 14.45 -2.31
N GLY A 74 -8.32 15.62 -1.85
CA GLY A 74 -9.00 16.43 -0.84
C GLY A 74 -9.08 15.75 0.54
N LEU A 75 -8.15 14.83 0.83
CA LEU A 75 -8.11 14.06 2.08
C LEU A 75 -7.11 14.66 3.07
N PRO A 76 -7.40 14.64 4.38
CA PRO A 76 -6.47 15.10 5.41
C PRO A 76 -5.30 14.11 5.58
N VAL A 77 -4.17 14.58 6.09
CA VAL A 77 -3.05 13.72 6.49
C VAL A 77 -3.34 13.12 7.86
N THR A 78 -3.76 11.85 7.89
CA THR A 78 -4.01 11.07 9.12
C THR A 78 -3.44 9.66 8.98
N HIS A 79 -3.49 8.88 10.05
CA HIS A 79 -3.13 7.46 10.03
C HIS A 79 -4.01 6.68 9.05
N GLU A 80 -5.33 6.91 9.10
CA GLU A 80 -6.30 6.22 8.27
C GLU A 80 -6.07 6.49 6.78
N THR A 81 -5.87 7.75 6.40
CA THR A 81 -5.63 8.11 5.00
C THR A 81 -4.26 7.66 4.50
N SER A 82 -3.25 7.62 5.38
CA SER A 82 -1.94 7.05 5.07
C SER A 82 -2.02 5.54 4.85
N ARG A 83 -2.77 4.82 5.69
CA ARG A 83 -3.04 3.38 5.52
C ARG A 83 -3.82 3.09 4.24
N LEU A 84 -4.74 3.98 3.82
CA LEU A 84 -5.42 3.85 2.52
C LEU A 84 -4.45 3.95 1.34
N ILE A 85 -3.42 4.81 1.43
CA ILE A 85 -2.36 4.86 0.41
C ILE A 85 -1.60 3.52 0.35
N VAL A 86 -1.20 2.99 1.52
CA VAL A 86 -0.50 1.69 1.60
C VAL A 86 -1.37 0.56 1.04
N LEU A 87 -2.66 0.56 1.37
CA LEU A 87 -3.63 -0.41 0.84
C LEU A 87 -3.70 -0.34 -0.69
N ALA A 88 -3.75 0.87 -1.26
CA ALA A 88 -3.73 1.06 -2.70
C ALA A 88 -2.43 0.54 -3.32
N ILE A 89 -1.27 0.88 -2.76
CA ILE A 89 0.04 0.39 -3.22
C ILE A 89 0.09 -1.15 -3.21
N TRP A 90 -0.40 -1.77 -2.14
CA TRP A 90 -0.40 -3.23 -1.97
C TRP A 90 -1.25 -3.92 -3.04
N ILE A 91 -2.48 -3.47 -3.24
CA ILE A 91 -3.40 -4.02 -4.24
C ILE A 91 -2.84 -3.79 -5.65
N LEU A 92 -2.43 -2.56 -5.96
CA LEU A 92 -1.93 -2.20 -7.29
C LEU A 92 -0.65 -2.97 -7.64
N SER A 93 0.30 -3.10 -6.71
CA SER A 93 1.53 -3.87 -6.93
C SER A 93 1.24 -5.34 -7.22
N SER A 94 0.28 -5.92 -6.51
CA SER A 94 -0.14 -7.32 -6.71
C SER A 94 -0.81 -7.50 -8.08
N LEU A 95 -1.68 -6.55 -8.49
CA LEU A 95 -2.33 -6.56 -9.79
C LEU A 95 -1.34 -6.34 -10.94
N LEU A 96 -0.39 -5.42 -10.79
CA LEU A 96 0.63 -5.13 -11.80
C LEU A 96 1.56 -6.34 -12.02
N LEU A 97 1.99 -7.02 -10.95
CA LEU A 97 2.81 -8.22 -11.12
C LEU A 97 2.01 -9.36 -11.75
N ALA A 98 0.75 -9.55 -11.35
CA ALA A 98 -0.12 -10.53 -11.99
C ALA A 98 -0.32 -10.21 -13.50
N ALA A 99 -0.52 -8.95 -13.86
CA ALA A 99 -0.62 -8.52 -15.25
C ALA A 99 0.66 -8.79 -16.05
N ALA A 100 1.83 -8.53 -15.44
CA ALA A 100 3.13 -8.85 -16.05
C ALA A 100 3.30 -10.37 -16.25
N LEU A 101 2.94 -11.19 -15.26
CA LEU A 101 2.99 -12.65 -15.37
C LEU A 101 2.03 -13.20 -16.43
N TRP A 102 0.83 -12.62 -16.54
CA TRP A 102 -0.10 -12.96 -17.61
C TRP A 102 0.48 -12.64 -18.99
N TYR A 103 1.05 -11.43 -19.13
CA TYR A 103 1.67 -10.99 -20.37
C TYR A 103 2.84 -11.91 -20.80
N LEU A 104 3.66 -12.34 -19.85
CA LEU A 104 4.85 -13.17 -20.12
C LEU A 104 4.54 -14.65 -20.32
N THR A 105 3.53 -15.19 -19.63
CA THR A 105 3.32 -16.66 -19.55
C THR A 105 2.02 -17.12 -20.18
N SER A 106 1.02 -16.25 -20.33
CA SER A 106 -0.37 -16.60 -20.68
C SER A 106 -0.98 -17.73 -19.82
N SER A 107 -0.38 -18.02 -18.65
CA SER A 107 -0.80 -19.09 -17.76
C SER A 107 -1.64 -18.54 -16.62
N ARG A 108 -2.89 -19.00 -16.56
CA ARG A 108 -3.84 -18.58 -15.51
C ARG A 108 -3.39 -19.00 -14.12
N ILE A 109 -2.77 -20.17 -14.01
CA ILE A 109 -2.26 -20.70 -12.74
C ILE A 109 -1.09 -19.85 -12.26
N VAL A 110 -0.12 -19.56 -13.13
CA VAL A 110 1.05 -18.74 -12.77
C VAL A 110 0.61 -17.32 -12.40
N THR A 111 -0.32 -16.74 -13.16
CA THR A 111 -0.89 -15.42 -12.88
C THR A 111 -1.57 -15.36 -11.51
N LEU A 112 -2.41 -16.35 -11.20
CA LEU A 112 -3.14 -16.42 -9.93
C LEU A 112 -2.17 -16.67 -8.75
N ALA A 113 -1.22 -17.57 -8.92
CA ALA A 113 -0.20 -17.84 -7.91
C ALA A 113 0.64 -16.59 -7.64
N GLY A 114 1.06 -15.88 -8.69
CA GLY A 114 1.77 -14.61 -8.58
C GLY A 114 0.98 -13.57 -7.80
N LEU A 115 -0.29 -13.34 -8.16
CA LEU A 115 -1.18 -12.42 -7.44
C LEU A 115 -1.22 -12.69 -5.93
N LEU A 116 -1.44 -13.96 -5.55
CA LEU A 116 -1.56 -14.37 -4.15
C LEU A 116 -0.21 -14.28 -3.41
N LEU A 117 0.88 -14.70 -4.04
CA LEU A 117 2.22 -14.68 -3.44
C LEU A 117 2.72 -13.25 -3.27
N THR A 118 2.48 -12.34 -4.22
CA THR A 118 2.81 -10.92 -4.07
C THR A 118 2.03 -10.30 -2.92
N ALA A 119 0.72 -10.53 -2.88
CA ALA A 119 -0.12 -10.03 -1.78
C ALA A 119 0.36 -10.57 -0.42
N TRP A 120 0.75 -11.84 -0.35
CA TRP A 120 1.30 -12.46 0.85
C TRP A 120 2.67 -11.90 1.24
N HIS A 121 3.53 -11.62 0.27
CA HIS A 121 4.87 -11.05 0.50
C HIS A 121 4.78 -9.61 1.00
N LEU A 122 3.87 -8.81 0.43
CA LEU A 122 3.64 -7.42 0.84
C LEU A 122 2.98 -7.28 2.21
N ARG A 123 2.68 -8.38 2.93
CA ARG A 123 2.24 -8.33 4.32
C ARG A 123 3.19 -7.56 5.24
N GLU A 124 4.46 -7.46 4.85
CA GLU A 124 5.46 -6.75 5.63
C GLU A 124 5.12 -5.25 5.75
N LEU A 125 4.38 -4.68 4.79
CA LEU A 125 3.88 -3.29 4.84
C LEU A 125 2.93 -3.01 6.02
N ARG A 126 2.44 -4.04 6.72
CA ARG A 126 1.56 -3.88 7.87
C ARG A 126 2.29 -3.49 9.16
N HIS A 127 3.61 -3.67 9.22
CA HIS A 127 4.37 -3.46 10.45
C HIS A 127 4.63 -1.97 10.70
N GLU A 128 4.86 -1.19 9.65
CA GLU A 128 5.06 0.26 9.70
C GLU A 128 4.27 0.93 8.55
N PRO A 129 2.93 0.97 8.62
CA PRO A 129 2.11 1.46 7.51
C PRO A 129 2.47 2.90 7.13
N GLY A 130 2.95 3.08 5.91
CA GLY A 130 3.25 4.41 5.37
C GLY A 130 4.71 4.81 5.57
N HIS A 131 5.54 3.96 6.14
CA HIS A 131 7.00 4.07 6.06
C HIS A 131 7.52 3.58 4.70
#